data_AF-A0A378QD60-F1
#
_entry.id   AF-A0A378QD60-F1
#
_cell.length_a   1.000
_cell.length_b   1.000
_cell.length_c   1.000
_cell.angle_alpha   90.00
_cell.angle_beta   90.00
_cell.angle_gamma   90.00
#
_symmetry.space_group_name_H-M   'P 1'
#
loop_
_entity.id
_entity.type
_entity.pdbx_description
1 polymer ?
#
loop_
_entity_poly.entity_id
_entity_poly.type
_entity_poly.pdbx_seq_one_letter_code
_entity_poly.pdbx_strand_id
1 'polypeptide(L)'
;MILDADVGETYTDIAKFMKNKTFHVMTTNHDFQFEKVFGTDKVSAIQGDWRYIQCSRRCHDEIYDASEIYPKLDKLIDDDLCLADEHIPKCPKCGREMEPWVRSTVFLEGKKYQDEYRKTREFLDEFGGQNIVFLELGVGRMTPMFIQEPFWQLTHQLPNAFYVTVNPHHAIIPKVLAHKGLAIHADILKVQKDTLGVLGVG
;
A
#
# COMPACT_ATOMS: atom_id res chain seq x y z
N MET A 1 9.33 0.10 -16.47
CA MET A 1 9.17 -0.83 -15.33
C MET A 1 8.28 -0.22 -14.26
N ILE A 2 7.79 -0.97 -13.26
CA ILE A 2 7.00 -0.39 -12.15
C ILE A 2 7.78 0.71 -11.40
N LEU A 3 9.10 0.59 -11.38
CA LEU A 3 10.02 1.55 -10.77
C LEU A 3 10.10 2.87 -11.55
N ASP A 4 10.04 2.79 -12.88
CA ASP A 4 10.12 3.96 -13.78
C ASP A 4 8.76 4.62 -14.01
N ALA A 5 7.67 4.05 -13.49
CA ALA A 5 6.35 4.62 -13.67
C ALA A 5 6.28 6.02 -13.05
N ASP A 6 5.85 7.01 -13.83
CA ASP A 6 5.58 8.35 -13.32
C ASP A 6 4.56 8.29 -12.18
N VAL A 7 4.60 9.31 -11.32
CA VAL A 7 3.62 9.41 -10.24
C VAL A 7 2.25 9.71 -10.84
N GLY A 8 1.29 8.82 -10.62
CA GLY A 8 -0.07 8.97 -11.11
C GLY A 8 -0.76 10.22 -10.55
N GLU A 9 -1.61 10.85 -11.36
CA GLU A 9 -2.34 12.07 -10.99
C GLU A 9 -3.15 11.90 -9.69
N THR A 10 -3.78 10.75 -9.49
CA THR A 10 -4.50 10.43 -8.26
C THR A 10 -3.60 10.51 -7.02
N TYR A 11 -2.34 10.09 -7.12
CA TYR A 11 -1.40 10.15 -6.00
C TYR A 11 -0.91 11.57 -5.74
N THR A 12 -0.66 12.35 -6.79
CA THR A 12 -0.25 13.75 -6.63
C THR A 12 -1.39 14.61 -6.07
N ASP A 13 -2.63 14.37 -6.47
CA ASP A 13 -3.80 15.06 -5.93
C ASP A 13 -4.04 14.71 -4.45
N ILE A 14 -3.81 13.46 -4.02
CA ILE A 14 -3.80 13.11 -2.59
C ILE A 14 -2.75 13.94 -1.85
N ALA A 15 -1.55 14.08 -2.41
CA ALA A 15 -0.51 14.90 -1.81
C ALA A 15 -0.95 16.34 -1.55
N LYS A 16 -1.68 16.92 -2.52
CA LYS A 16 -2.16 18.30 -2.44
C LYS A 16 -3.15 18.50 -1.30
N PHE A 17 -4.19 17.67 -1.18
CA PHE A 17 -5.17 17.88 -0.11
C PHE A 17 -4.72 17.31 1.25
N MET A 18 -3.74 16.42 1.28
CA MET A 18 -3.10 15.96 2.52
C MET A 18 -2.03 16.92 3.03
N LYS A 19 -1.67 17.95 2.26
CA LYS A 19 -0.74 19.01 2.67
C LYS A 19 -1.19 19.62 4.00
N ASN A 20 -0.25 19.75 4.93
CA ASN A 20 -0.46 20.27 6.29
C ASN A 20 -1.40 19.42 7.17
N LYS A 21 -1.75 18.19 6.78
CA LYS A 21 -2.46 17.23 7.63
C LYS A 21 -1.47 16.26 8.26
N THR A 22 -1.80 15.78 9.45
CA THR A 22 -1.13 14.64 10.07
C THR A 22 -1.84 13.36 9.61
N PHE A 23 -1.09 12.44 9.01
CA PHE A 23 -1.65 11.21 8.45
C PHE A 23 -0.59 10.12 8.34
N HIS A 24 -1.06 8.88 8.22
CA HIS A 24 -0.28 7.72 7.85
C HIS A 24 -1.03 6.95 6.76
N VAL A 25 -0.31 6.40 5.79
CA VAL A 25 -0.88 5.61 4.69
C VAL A 25 -0.64 4.14 4.96
N MET A 26 -1.67 3.32 4.81
CA MET A 26 -1.57 1.86 4.78
C MET A 26 -2.08 1.39 3.43
N THR A 27 -1.30 0.59 2.72
CA THR A 27 -1.60 0.21 1.34
C THR A 27 -1.41 -1.29 1.11
N THR A 28 -2.30 -1.85 0.30
CA THR A 28 -2.17 -3.19 -0.28
C THR A 28 -1.59 -3.15 -1.70
N ASN A 29 -1.36 -1.96 -2.27
CA ASN A 29 -0.69 -1.82 -3.56
C ASN A 29 0.80 -2.10 -3.41
N HIS A 30 1.42 -2.56 -4.50
CA HIS A 30 2.84 -2.92 -4.55
C HIS A 30 3.67 -1.97 -5.44
N ASP A 31 3.05 -0.89 -5.93
CA ASP A 31 3.52 -0.07 -7.06
C ASP A 31 4.49 1.06 -6.68
N PHE A 32 4.78 1.21 -5.39
CA PHE A 32 5.68 2.23 -4.84
C PHE A 32 5.22 3.69 -5.07
N GLN A 33 3.97 3.90 -5.50
CA GLN A 33 3.47 5.24 -5.84
C GLN A 33 3.26 6.13 -4.61
N PHE A 34 2.77 5.57 -3.50
CA PHE A 34 2.56 6.35 -2.27
C PHE A 34 3.88 6.81 -1.67
N GLU A 35 4.91 5.97 -1.67
CA GLU A 35 6.22 6.26 -1.14
C GLU A 35 6.96 7.30 -1.99
N LYS A 36 6.79 7.30 -3.32
CA LYS A 36 7.29 8.38 -4.20
C LYS A 36 6.75 9.75 -3.80
N VAL A 37 5.53 9.81 -3.27
CA VAL A 37 4.85 11.04 -2.88
C VAL A 37 5.10 11.44 -1.42
N PHE A 38 5.08 10.46 -0.51
CA PHE A 38 5.06 10.71 0.94
C PHE A 38 6.33 10.29 1.68
N GLY A 39 7.24 9.59 1.01
CA GLY A 39 8.37 8.90 1.63
C GLY A 39 7.95 7.60 2.32
N THR A 40 8.93 6.74 2.61
CA THR A 40 8.72 5.40 3.18
C THR A 40 8.29 5.39 4.64
N ASP A 41 8.52 6.49 5.36
CA ASP A 41 8.23 6.57 6.80
C ASP A 41 6.73 6.76 7.07
N LYS A 42 6.02 7.39 6.12
CA LYS A 42 4.57 7.65 6.19
C LYS A 42 3.70 6.58 5.53
N VAL A 43 4.31 5.53 5.01
CA VAL A 43 3.62 4.49 4.23
C VAL A 43 3.90 3.13 4.82
N SER A 44 2.84 2.35 4.99
CA SER A 44 2.84 0.96 5.42
C SER A 44 2.44 0.04 4.26
N ALA A 45 3.43 -0.54 3.55
CA ALA A 45 3.22 -1.46 2.43
C ALA A 45 3.07 -2.91 2.92
N ILE A 46 1.89 -3.22 3.45
CA ILE A 46 1.64 -4.43 4.27
C ILE A 46 1.46 -5.73 3.48
N GLN A 47 1.29 -5.67 2.16
CA GLN A 47 1.20 -6.84 1.30
C GLN A 47 2.52 -7.12 0.56
N GLY A 48 3.55 -6.31 0.78
CA GLY A 48 4.80 -6.39 0.05
C GLY A 48 4.98 -5.26 -0.96
N ASP A 49 6.14 -5.22 -1.61
CA ASP A 49 6.57 -4.16 -2.51
C ASP A 49 7.48 -4.74 -3.59
N TRP A 50 7.16 -4.43 -4.85
CA TRP A 50 7.87 -4.99 -6.00
C TRP A 50 9.35 -4.65 -6.04
N ARG A 51 9.80 -3.60 -5.35
CA ARG A 51 11.23 -3.24 -5.24
C ARG A 51 12.08 -4.33 -4.60
N TYR A 52 11.48 -5.21 -3.79
CA TYR A 52 12.23 -6.17 -3.01
C TYR A 52 12.03 -7.60 -3.51
N ILE A 53 13.08 -8.41 -3.33
CA ILE A 53 13.06 -9.86 -3.51
C ILE A 53 13.46 -10.57 -2.22
N GLN A 54 13.05 -11.82 -2.07
CA GLN A 54 13.31 -12.67 -0.91
C GLN A 54 13.71 -14.09 -1.36
N CYS A 55 14.28 -14.87 -0.45
CA CYS A 55 14.54 -16.29 -0.73
C CYS A 55 13.22 -17.07 -0.88
N SER A 56 13.05 -17.80 -1.99
CA SER A 56 11.87 -18.65 -2.24
C SER A 56 11.65 -19.75 -1.21
N ARG A 57 12.69 -20.16 -0.47
CA ARG A 57 12.60 -21.15 0.61
C ARG A 57 12.45 -20.55 2.00
N ARG A 58 12.45 -19.21 2.14
CA ARG A 58 12.46 -18.52 3.44
C ARG A 58 13.57 -19.02 4.38
N CYS A 59 14.77 -19.26 3.86
CA CYS A 59 15.85 -19.81 4.69
C CYS A 59 16.36 -18.84 5.76
N HIS A 60 16.04 -17.55 5.63
CA HIS A 60 16.30 -16.50 6.60
C HIS A 60 15.33 -15.32 6.34
N ASP A 61 15.18 -14.46 7.34
CA ASP A 61 14.28 -13.30 7.31
C ASP A 61 15.02 -12.05 6.80
N GLU A 62 15.28 -12.00 5.50
CA GLU A 62 15.89 -10.83 4.84
C GLU A 62 15.27 -10.64 3.45
N ILE A 63 15.11 -9.36 3.08
CA ILE A 63 14.69 -8.94 1.75
C ILE A 63 15.81 -8.12 1.11
N TYR A 64 15.87 -8.14 -0.21
CA TYR A 64 16.94 -7.50 -0.99
C TYR A 64 16.33 -6.52 -1.96
N ASP A 65 16.88 -5.30 -2.01
CA ASP A 65 16.49 -4.33 -3.03
C ASP A 65 16.91 -4.83 -4.41
N ALA A 66 15.92 -4.99 -5.30
CA ALA A 66 16.06 -5.47 -6.66
C ALA A 66 15.88 -4.34 -7.69
N SER A 67 15.84 -3.08 -7.26
CA SER A 67 15.61 -1.93 -8.14
C SER A 67 16.65 -1.81 -9.25
N GLU A 68 17.90 -2.20 -8.96
CA GLU A 68 19.01 -2.25 -9.92
C GLU A 68 19.12 -3.59 -10.67
N ILE A 69 18.39 -4.62 -10.22
CA ILE A 69 18.40 -5.97 -10.79
C ILE A 69 17.39 -6.05 -11.93
N TYR A 70 16.16 -5.59 -11.71
CA TYR A 70 15.11 -5.71 -12.72
C TYR A 70 15.46 -5.08 -14.08
N PRO A 71 16.06 -3.88 -14.19
CA PRO A 71 16.45 -3.32 -15.50
C PRO A 71 17.53 -4.12 -16.22
N LYS A 72 18.32 -4.91 -15.48
CA LYS A 72 19.32 -5.79 -16.08
C LYS A 72 18.67 -7.07 -16.57
N LEU A 73 17.75 -7.64 -15.78
CA LEU A 73 16.99 -8.82 -16.18
C LEU A 73 16.13 -8.53 -17.42
N ASP A 74 15.47 -7.38 -17.48
CA ASP A 74 14.63 -6.95 -18.61
C ASP A 74 15.39 -6.96 -19.94
N LYS A 75 16.68 -6.57 -19.92
CA LYS A 75 17.56 -6.58 -21.11
C LYS A 75 18.06 -7.97 -21.50
N LEU A 76 17.86 -8.96 -20.65
CA LEU A 76 18.30 -10.36 -20.83
C LEU A 76 17.12 -11.28 -21.17
N ILE A 77 15.90 -10.77 -21.17
CA ILE A 77 14.71 -11.51 -21.63
C ILE A 77 14.81 -11.65 -23.15
N ASP A 78 14.63 -12.87 -23.65
CA ASP A 78 14.66 -13.17 -25.08
C ASP A 78 13.31 -12.88 -25.77
N ASP A 79 13.28 -13.05 -27.10
CA ASP A 79 12.09 -12.81 -27.92
C ASP A 79 10.91 -13.77 -27.58
N ASP A 80 11.20 -14.89 -26.91
CA ASP A 80 10.22 -15.88 -26.43
C ASP A 80 9.75 -15.58 -24.99
N LEU A 81 10.08 -14.40 -24.45
CA LEU A 81 9.77 -13.95 -23.08
C LEU A 81 10.39 -14.85 -21.99
N CYS A 82 11.52 -15.49 -22.28
CA CYS A 82 12.25 -16.35 -21.37
C CYS A 82 13.50 -15.67 -20.82
N LEU A 83 13.91 -16.08 -19.61
CA LEU A 83 15.18 -15.68 -19.01
C LEU A 83 16.01 -16.95 -18.75
N ALA A 84 17.26 -16.95 -19.20
CA ALA A 84 18.17 -18.09 -18.99
C ALA A 84 18.43 -18.35 -17.49
N ASP A 85 18.57 -19.63 -17.12
CA ASP A 85 18.68 -20.08 -15.71
C ASP A 85 19.82 -19.42 -14.94
N GLU A 86 20.94 -19.14 -15.61
CA GLU A 86 22.11 -18.45 -15.05
C GLU A 86 21.84 -17.00 -14.66
N HIS A 87 20.79 -16.38 -15.20
CA HIS A 87 20.40 -15.00 -14.90
C HIS A 87 19.34 -14.93 -13.79
N ILE A 88 18.71 -16.04 -13.42
CA ILE A 88 17.72 -16.07 -12.34
C ILE A 88 18.43 -15.75 -11.00
N PRO A 89 18.01 -14.67 -10.28
CA PRO A 89 18.64 -14.29 -9.03
C PRO A 89 18.61 -15.43 -8.00
N LYS A 90 19.75 -15.72 -7.38
CA LYS A 90 19.88 -16.76 -6.36
C LYS A 90 20.15 -16.16 -4.98
N CYS A 91 19.65 -16.84 -3.96
CA CYS A 91 19.80 -16.52 -2.56
C CYS A 91 21.27 -16.65 -2.14
N PRO A 92 21.87 -15.59 -1.56
CA PRO A 92 23.28 -15.62 -1.16
C PRO A 92 23.56 -16.54 0.03
N LYS A 93 22.51 -17.07 0.69
CA LYS A 93 22.64 -17.96 1.86
C LYS A 93 22.51 -19.45 1.51
N CYS A 94 21.59 -19.81 0.61
CA CYS A 94 21.30 -21.21 0.31
C CYS A 94 21.33 -21.57 -1.18
N GLY A 95 21.61 -20.61 -2.07
CA GLY A 95 21.71 -20.82 -3.52
C GLY A 95 20.39 -21.08 -4.25
N ARG A 96 19.26 -21.08 -3.54
CA ARG A 96 17.91 -21.23 -4.15
C ARG A 96 17.47 -19.94 -4.82
N GLU A 97 16.48 -20.03 -5.69
CA GLU A 97 15.95 -18.86 -6.39
C GLU A 97 15.39 -17.82 -5.44
N MET A 98 15.53 -16.56 -5.82
CA MET A 98 14.82 -15.47 -5.20
C MET A 98 13.47 -15.31 -5.87
N GLU A 99 12.49 -14.78 -5.14
CA GLU A 99 11.19 -14.37 -5.68
C GLU A 99 10.84 -12.97 -5.18
N PRO A 100 9.92 -12.25 -5.83
CA PRO A 100 9.45 -10.95 -5.37
C PRO A 100 8.89 -11.00 -3.94
N TRP A 101 9.18 -9.99 -3.13
CA TRP A 101 8.59 -9.81 -1.80
C TRP A 101 7.19 -9.17 -1.92
N VAL A 102 6.27 -9.93 -2.50
CA VAL A 102 4.83 -9.62 -2.60
C VAL A 102 4.04 -10.81 -2.06
N ARG A 103 2.82 -10.58 -1.59
CA ARG A 103 2.03 -11.63 -0.90
C ARG A 103 1.92 -12.91 -1.75
N SER A 104 2.62 -13.95 -1.28
CA SER A 104 2.66 -15.30 -1.83
C SER A 104 2.60 -16.34 -0.69
N THR A 105 2.61 -17.63 -1.01
CA THR A 105 2.65 -18.72 -0.01
C THR A 105 3.93 -18.76 0.81
N VAL A 106 4.97 -18.08 0.34
CA VAL A 106 6.27 -17.99 1.01
C VAL A 106 6.66 -16.56 1.35
N PHE A 107 5.71 -15.62 1.31
CA PHE A 107 5.93 -14.23 1.74
C PHE A 107 6.54 -14.15 3.14
N LEU A 108 7.63 -13.40 3.28
CA LEU A 108 8.29 -13.16 4.56
C LEU A 108 7.53 -12.12 5.40
N GLU A 109 7.08 -12.53 6.57
CA GLU A 109 6.35 -11.69 7.54
C GLU A 109 7.23 -11.29 8.75
N GLY A 110 8.56 -11.30 8.59
CA GLY A 110 9.49 -10.93 9.64
C GLY A 110 9.81 -9.43 9.67
N LYS A 111 11.08 -9.03 9.79
CA LYS A 111 11.48 -7.68 10.20
C LYS A 111 10.79 -6.55 9.43
N LYS A 112 10.83 -6.56 8.09
CA LYS A 112 10.22 -5.50 7.27
C LYS A 112 8.71 -5.46 7.45
N TYR A 113 8.04 -6.61 7.36
CA TYR A 113 6.59 -6.70 7.54
C TYR A 113 6.16 -6.20 8.93
N GLN A 114 6.84 -6.64 9.99
CA GLN A 114 6.56 -6.18 11.36
C GLN A 114 6.78 -4.68 11.53
N ASP A 115 7.75 -4.11 10.80
CA ASP A 115 8.02 -2.67 10.78
C ASP A 115 6.87 -1.87 10.11
N GLU A 116 6.31 -2.37 9.01
CA GLU A 116 5.13 -1.76 8.37
C GLU A 116 3.92 -1.73 9.33
N TYR A 117 3.69 -2.81 10.08
CA TYR A 117 2.64 -2.82 11.12
C TYR A 117 2.98 -1.93 12.31
N ARG A 118 4.25 -1.88 12.73
CA ARG A 118 4.71 -1.01 13.81
C ARG A 118 4.39 0.45 13.50
N LYS A 119 4.71 0.93 12.30
CA LYS A 119 4.41 2.30 11.87
C LYS A 119 2.92 2.65 11.99
N THR A 120 2.04 1.74 11.56
CA THR A 120 0.58 1.96 11.68
C THR A 120 0.12 1.95 13.14
N ARG A 121 0.65 1.05 13.97
CA ARG A 121 0.33 1.01 15.41
C ARG A 121 0.77 2.28 16.13
N GLU A 122 2.00 2.73 15.90
CA GLU A 122 2.53 3.95 16.51
C GLU A 122 1.67 5.18 16.17
N PHE A 123 1.22 5.28 14.91
CA PHE A 123 0.30 6.35 14.51
C PHE A 123 -1.05 6.27 15.25
N LEU A 124 -1.61 5.07 15.38
CA LEU A 124 -2.89 4.88 16.09
C LEU A 124 -2.76 5.10 17.61
N ASP A 125 -1.63 4.73 18.20
CA ASP A 125 -1.35 4.96 19.63
C ASP A 125 -1.23 6.47 19.92
N GLU A 126 -0.61 7.23 19.01
CA GLU A 126 -0.43 8.68 19.16
C GLU A 126 -1.70 9.49 18.85
N PHE A 127 -2.44 9.14 17.80
CA PHE A 127 -3.54 9.96 17.27
C PHE A 127 -4.93 9.35 17.44
N GLY A 128 -5.07 8.08 17.80
CA GLY A 128 -6.36 7.36 17.86
C GLY A 128 -7.35 7.90 18.90
N GLY A 129 -6.87 8.60 19.93
CA GLY A 129 -7.71 9.29 20.91
C GLY A 129 -8.28 10.64 20.43
N GLN A 130 -7.84 11.14 19.28
CA GLN A 130 -8.23 12.44 18.72
C GLN A 130 -9.36 12.28 17.68
N ASN A 131 -9.72 13.37 17.00
CA ASN A 131 -10.60 13.31 15.84
C ASN A 131 -9.83 12.69 14.66
N ILE A 132 -10.19 11.46 14.29
CA ILE A 132 -9.49 10.69 13.26
C ILE A 132 -10.44 10.32 12.12
N VAL A 133 -9.96 10.44 10.88
CA VAL A 133 -10.69 10.00 9.69
C VAL A 133 -9.98 8.79 9.09
N PHE A 134 -10.71 7.68 8.98
CA PHE A 134 -10.30 6.52 8.22
C PHE A 134 -10.77 6.68 6.77
N LEU A 135 -9.85 7.12 5.90
CA LEU A 135 -10.11 7.34 4.48
C LEU A 135 -9.69 6.11 3.66
N GLU A 136 -10.66 5.35 3.17
CA GLU A 136 -10.48 4.20 2.29
C GLU A 136 -10.68 4.63 0.82
N LEU A 137 -9.66 4.41 -0.01
CA LEU A 137 -9.67 4.75 -1.43
C LEU A 137 -9.47 3.49 -2.27
N GLY A 138 -10.47 3.12 -3.07
CA GLY A 138 -10.35 2.06 -4.09
C GLY A 138 -10.19 0.64 -3.55
N VAL A 139 -10.40 0.40 -2.25
CA VAL A 139 -10.28 -0.94 -1.67
C VAL A 139 -11.45 -1.81 -2.13
N GLY A 140 -11.12 -2.95 -2.75
CA GLY A 140 -12.08 -3.96 -3.19
C GLY A 140 -12.32 -5.06 -2.16
N ARG A 141 -13.02 -6.11 -2.58
CA ARG A 141 -13.41 -7.25 -1.71
C ARG A 141 -12.48 -8.46 -1.79
N MET A 142 -11.34 -8.37 -2.48
CA MET A 142 -10.38 -9.48 -2.57
C MET A 142 -9.68 -9.77 -1.24
N THR A 143 -9.25 -8.71 -0.55
CA THR A 143 -8.44 -8.82 0.67
C THR A 143 -8.92 -7.83 1.75
N PRO A 144 -10.22 -7.87 2.12
CA PRO A 144 -10.84 -6.87 3.00
C PRO A 144 -10.26 -6.88 4.42
N MET A 145 -9.66 -7.99 4.85
CA MET A 145 -9.05 -8.16 6.17
C MET A 145 -7.85 -7.24 6.43
N PHE A 146 -7.29 -6.60 5.40
CA PHE A 146 -6.11 -5.75 5.54
C PHE A 146 -6.43 -4.26 5.75
N ILE A 147 -7.49 -3.74 5.13
CA ILE A 147 -7.85 -2.30 5.25
C ILE A 147 -9.30 -2.15 5.68
N GLN A 148 -10.23 -2.67 4.88
CA GLN A 148 -11.66 -2.40 5.06
C GLN A 148 -12.19 -2.89 6.42
N GLU A 149 -11.94 -4.15 6.77
CA GLU A 149 -12.40 -4.71 8.04
C GLU A 149 -11.70 -4.08 9.27
N PRO A 150 -10.36 -3.88 9.27
CA PRO A 150 -9.70 -3.12 10.33
C PRO A 150 -10.21 -1.68 10.48
N PHE A 151 -10.44 -0.95 9.38
CA PHE A 151 -10.97 0.42 9.44
C PHE A 151 -12.38 0.43 10.03
N TRP A 152 -13.21 -0.58 9.72
CA TRP A 152 -14.53 -0.71 10.34
C TRP A 152 -14.44 -0.97 11.84
N GLN A 153 -13.56 -1.88 12.26
CA GLN A 153 -13.34 -2.19 13.68
C GLN A 153 -12.83 -0.98 14.44
N LEU A 154 -11.82 -0.28 13.91
CA LEU A 154 -11.25 0.91 14.53
C LEU A 154 -12.27 2.05 14.61
N THR A 155 -13.05 2.28 13.56
CA THR A 155 -14.10 3.32 13.56
C THR A 155 -15.19 3.01 14.59
N HIS A 156 -15.53 1.73 14.76
CA HIS A 156 -16.48 1.29 15.77
C HIS A 156 -15.96 1.52 17.19
N GLN A 157 -14.70 1.18 17.45
CA GLN A 157 -14.08 1.23 18.78
C GLN A 157 -13.69 2.66 19.20
N LEU A 158 -13.16 3.47 18.28
CA LEU A 158 -12.65 4.80 18.59
C LEU A 158 -13.81 5.82 18.59
N PRO A 159 -14.08 6.51 19.71
CA PRO A 159 -15.29 7.34 19.85
C PRO A 159 -15.35 8.48 18.83
N ASN A 160 -14.21 9.12 18.55
CA ASN A 160 -14.08 10.29 17.67
C ASN A 160 -13.58 9.95 16.26
N ALA A 161 -13.75 8.70 15.82
CA ALA A 161 -13.40 8.27 14.48
C ALA A 161 -14.54 8.48 13.46
N PHE A 162 -14.21 8.74 12.20
CA PHE A 162 -15.17 8.76 11.09
C PHE A 162 -14.61 7.99 9.90
N TYR A 163 -15.43 7.17 9.25
CA TYR A 163 -15.01 6.35 8.11
C TYR A 163 -15.53 6.95 6.81
N VAL A 164 -14.65 7.10 5.82
CA VAL A 164 -15.00 7.52 4.46
C VAL A 164 -14.47 6.48 3.50
N THR A 165 -15.34 5.91 2.66
CA THR A 165 -14.93 4.99 1.57
C THR A 165 -15.30 5.57 0.22
N VAL A 166 -14.35 5.54 -0.71
CA VAL A 166 -14.51 5.98 -2.09
C VAL A 166 -14.22 4.80 -3.02
N ASN A 167 -15.27 4.27 -3.63
CA ASN A 167 -15.16 3.16 -4.58
C ASN A 167 -16.44 3.10 -5.44
N PRO A 168 -16.35 3.01 -6.79
CA PRO A 168 -17.54 2.99 -7.65
C PRO A 168 -18.44 1.76 -7.45
N HIS A 169 -17.88 0.65 -6.95
CA HIS A 169 -18.61 -0.62 -6.81
C HIS A 169 -18.72 -1.13 -5.37
N HIS A 170 -17.71 -0.87 -4.53
CA HIS A 170 -17.57 -1.49 -3.21
C HIS A 170 -17.47 -0.48 -2.06
N ALA A 171 -18.07 0.70 -2.20
CA ALA A 171 -18.15 1.69 -1.12
C ALA A 171 -19.22 1.26 -0.09
N ILE A 172 -18.82 0.43 0.87
CA ILE A 172 -19.74 -0.24 1.81
C ILE A 172 -19.60 0.35 3.22
N ILE A 173 -20.74 0.71 3.83
CA ILE A 173 -20.82 1.04 5.25
C ILE A 173 -21.57 -0.07 5.99
N PRO A 174 -20.94 -0.79 6.94
CA PRO A 174 -21.63 -1.70 7.84
C PRO A 174 -22.70 -0.96 8.64
N LYS A 175 -23.85 -1.61 8.91
CA LYS A 175 -24.97 -1.00 9.66
C LYS A 175 -24.54 -0.34 10.99
N VAL A 176 -23.58 -0.95 11.69
CA VAL A 176 -23.05 -0.44 12.97
C VAL A 176 -22.34 0.92 12.83
N LEU A 177 -21.87 1.26 11.63
CA LEU A 177 -21.17 2.51 11.31
C LEU A 177 -22.06 3.54 10.59
N ALA A 178 -23.37 3.30 10.46
CA ALA A 178 -24.27 4.17 9.69
C ALA A 178 -24.26 5.65 10.16
N HIS A 179 -23.90 5.90 11.43
CA HIS A 179 -23.81 7.25 12.02
C HIS A 179 -22.39 7.84 12.02
N LYS A 180 -21.38 7.06 11.60
CA LYS A 180 -19.95 7.43 11.59
C LYS A 180 -19.27 7.06 10.26
N GLY A 181 -20.05 7.05 9.18
CA GLY A 181 -19.62 6.56 7.88
C GLY A 181 -20.15 7.40 6.73
N LEU A 182 -19.35 7.55 5.69
CA LEU A 182 -19.73 8.11 4.39
C LEU A 182 -19.21 7.22 3.25
N ALA A 183 -20.09 6.85 2.32
CA ALA A 183 -19.76 6.03 1.17
C ALA A 183 -19.98 6.84 -0.11
N ILE A 184 -18.91 7.00 -0.88
CA ILE A 184 -18.89 7.75 -2.12
C ILE A 184 -18.73 6.76 -3.27
N HIS A 185 -19.80 6.56 -4.02
CA HIS A 185 -19.86 5.63 -5.15
C HIS A 185 -19.45 6.35 -6.44
N ALA A 186 -18.15 6.65 -6.56
CA ALA A 186 -17.62 7.40 -7.68
C ALA A 186 -16.17 7.02 -7.98
N ASP A 187 -15.70 7.47 -9.15
CA ASP A 187 -14.28 7.44 -9.50
C ASP A 187 -13.44 8.31 -8.55
N ILE A 188 -12.29 7.80 -8.13
CA ILE A 188 -11.45 8.44 -7.11
C ILE A 188 -10.89 9.76 -7.64
N LEU A 189 -10.40 9.81 -8.89
CA LEU A 189 -9.85 11.02 -9.48
C LEU A 189 -10.92 12.11 -9.52
N LYS A 190 -12.15 11.76 -9.92
CA LYS A 190 -13.27 12.71 -9.90
C LYS A 190 -13.53 13.29 -8.50
N VAL A 191 -13.61 12.44 -7.48
CA VAL A 191 -13.82 12.89 -6.08
C VAL A 191 -12.70 13.79 -5.59
N GLN A 192 -11.45 13.49 -5.98
CA GLN A 192 -10.29 14.30 -5.61
C GLN A 192 -10.30 15.66 -6.30
N LYS A 193 -10.64 15.74 -7.59
CA LYS A 193 -10.81 17.02 -8.30
C LYS A 193 -11.88 17.89 -7.64
N ASP A 194 -13.02 17.31 -7.30
CA ASP A 194 -14.10 18.03 -6.61
C ASP A 194 -13.63 18.51 -5.22
N THR A 195 -12.88 17.67 -4.49
CA THR A 195 -12.30 18.02 -3.18
C THR A 195 -11.32 19.19 -3.29
N LEU A 196 -10.39 19.15 -4.25
CA LEU A 196 -9.42 20.22 -4.48
C LEU A 196 -10.10 21.54 -4.88
N GLY A 197 -11.16 21.46 -5.69
CA GLY A 197 -11.99 22.62 -6.04
C GLY A 197 -12.64 23.26 -4.83
N VAL A 198 -13.18 22.45 -3.90
CA VAL A 198 -13.77 22.95 -2.63
C VAL A 198 -12.71 23.55 -1.71
N LEU A 199 -11.51 22.97 -1.66
CA LEU A 199 -10.41 23.46 -0.83
C LEU A 199 -9.69 24.68 -1.42
N GLY A 200 -9.95 25.04 -2.67
CA GLY A 200 -9.24 26.10 -3.38
C GLY A 200 -7.74 25.80 -3.59
N VAL A 201 -7.39 24.52 -3.72
CA VAL A 201 -6.00 24.07 -3.90
C VAL A 201 -5.78 23.68 -5.37
N GLY A 202 -4.94 24.45 -6.07
CA GLY A 202 -4.48 24.17 -7.44
C GLY A 202 -3.23 23.29 -7.48
#